data_AF-A0A2K8NVY8-F1
#
_entry.id   AF-A0A2K8NVY8-F1
#
_cell.length_a   1.000
_cell.length_b   1.000
_cell.length_c   1.000
_cell.angle_alpha   90.00
_cell.angle_beta   90.00
_cell.angle_gamma   90.00
#
_symmetry.space_group_name_H-M   'P 1'
#
loop_
_entity.id
_entity.type
_entity.pdbx_description
1 polymer ?
#
loop_
_entity_poly.entity_id
_entity_poly.type
_entity_poly.pdbx_seq_one_letter_code
_entity_poly.pdbx_strand_id
1 'polypeptide(L)'
;MKKLLSILGTLGLVSTSATAVVSFTEITKDNNSEVETENGIQKELNALIEEAKELVKQPNKGVEAYQALHNAIGAANGTLDIYKNEDDHIGVLAIAKTTLQDAINVFENIKAKNADKKLLDERIKDAKEHLAKPTNNNKLDQAKTDFEEAIEDANNIFKATHMLSEQKEVDNAVLVLQKAMVDFLKATNERADYKELDAAIIKATNSHKDKNKDKNDAANKSILEAIKTAEAVVRENHTTGKQDIVNKATQALLDAIAKYEKAGLPPLNPENEEGVDLKALIAKIKEANNVANADAVVPNHKTEANRIIFQTAIGHAQGIVDGKPVKGQEEAIKAETNKLDAAIKAFTGSDNAKANIDMLKANITAAKAIKDTNKTPKAIKTFNDAIAAAEKVLGSETEVNKQPDIDKQVEVNTAANAMWKATVDFLSSVERTDIRHEIANNTLLSAPLENIEEATIKAQLEKDFKEFASYTIGNAEQTTKGEKYHVVLTGTGDYSDTTIVKFVLKIDYIKDQLTKIVNDKKDQLWTVSDLQAAINDAGLDRTNGLIVKEMPNDGTVEGKNFRISANKSFDYSSFSGDLIISQKLEK
;
A
#
# COMPACT_ATOMS: atom_id res chain seq x y z
N MET A 1 -40.31 15.73 0.20
CA MET A 1 -39.34 16.35 1.14
C MET A 1 -38.80 15.33 2.14
N LYS A 2 -39.49 14.98 3.25
CA LYS A 2 -38.95 14.07 4.30
C LYS A 2 -38.49 12.65 3.89
N LYS A 3 -38.80 12.18 2.67
CA LYS A 3 -38.28 10.92 2.10
C LYS A 3 -37.14 11.07 1.07
N LEU A 4 -36.68 12.30 0.79
CA LEU A 4 -35.45 12.52 0.01
C LEU A 4 -34.19 12.55 0.91
N LEU A 5 -34.30 13.04 2.14
CA LEU A 5 -33.16 13.12 3.06
C LEU A 5 -32.62 11.74 3.52
N SER A 6 -33.42 10.67 3.45
CA SER A 6 -32.95 9.32 3.82
C SER A 6 -32.13 8.61 2.75
N ILE A 7 -32.04 9.15 1.53
CA ILE A 7 -31.28 8.56 0.40
C ILE A 7 -29.91 9.23 0.24
N LEU A 8 -29.77 10.50 0.65
CA LEU A 8 -28.48 11.20 0.73
C LEU A 8 -27.60 10.72 1.90
N GLY A 9 -28.14 9.93 2.84
CA GLY A 9 -27.45 9.48 4.05
C GLY A 9 -26.47 8.30 3.89
N THR A 10 -26.27 7.77 2.68
CA THR A 10 -25.40 6.59 2.43
C THR A 10 -24.34 6.78 1.34
N LEU A 11 -24.24 7.98 0.74
CA LEU A 11 -23.27 8.28 -0.33
C LEU A 11 -22.21 9.29 0.11
N GLY A 12 -21.11 8.76 0.65
CA GLY A 12 -19.88 9.49 1.02
C GLY A 12 -19.09 8.67 2.05
N LEU A 13 -17.91 8.11 1.78
CA LEU A 13 -16.92 8.43 0.75
C LEU A 13 -16.26 7.19 0.12
N VAL A 14 -16.02 7.22 -1.20
CA VAL A 14 -14.81 6.65 -1.81
C VAL A 14 -14.35 7.59 -2.93
N SER A 15 -13.06 7.89 -2.98
CA SER A 15 -12.47 8.81 -3.94
C SER A 15 -12.25 8.16 -5.32
N THR A 16 -12.53 8.94 -6.37
CA THR A 16 -12.11 8.82 -7.79
C THR A 16 -11.18 7.64 -8.15
N SER A 17 -11.52 6.80 -9.13
CA SER A 17 -11.27 7.20 -10.53
C SER A 17 -11.97 6.28 -11.56
N ALA A 18 -13.28 6.49 -11.71
CA ALA A 18 -14.00 6.20 -12.96
C ALA A 18 -15.24 7.12 -13.00
N THR A 19 -14.99 8.43 -12.98
CA THR A 19 -16.07 9.41 -13.10
C THR A 19 -16.62 9.34 -14.52
N ALA A 20 -17.64 8.51 -14.72
CA ALA A 20 -18.59 8.71 -15.80
C ALA A 20 -19.19 10.10 -15.56
N VAL A 21 -18.66 11.10 -16.25
CA VAL A 21 -19.15 12.47 -16.16
C VAL A 21 -20.52 12.47 -16.83
N VAL A 22 -21.56 12.31 -16.01
CA VAL A 22 -22.92 12.68 -16.38
C VAL A 22 -22.91 14.20 -16.50
N SER A 23 -22.55 14.68 -17.69
CA SER A 23 -22.67 16.08 -18.04
C SER A 23 -24.16 16.41 -18.07
N PHE A 24 -24.63 17.13 -17.05
CA PHE A 24 -25.86 17.91 -17.12
C PHE A 24 -25.66 19.09 -18.09
N THR A 25 -25.38 18.80 -19.35
CA THR A 25 -25.90 19.64 -20.43
C THR A 25 -27.40 19.50 -20.40
N GLU A 26 -28.13 20.61 -20.39
CA GLU A 26 -29.56 20.60 -20.67
C GLU A 26 -29.76 20.00 -22.06
N ILE A 27 -30.13 18.73 -22.12
CA ILE A 27 -30.64 18.14 -23.35
C ILE A 27 -32.02 18.75 -23.54
N THR A 28 -32.06 19.80 -24.36
CA THR A 28 -33.30 20.34 -24.93
C THR A 28 -34.14 19.18 -25.44
N LYS A 29 -35.40 19.12 -24.99
CA LYS A 29 -36.33 18.01 -25.21
C LYS A 29 -36.57 17.76 -26.71
N ASP A 30 -35.70 16.98 -27.32
CA ASP A 30 -35.79 16.62 -28.73
C ASP A 30 -36.73 15.42 -28.85
N ASN A 31 -37.91 15.64 -29.45
CA ASN A 31 -39.08 14.76 -29.33
C ASN A 31 -38.98 13.52 -30.24
N ASN A 32 -37.82 12.86 -30.34
CA ASN A 32 -37.55 11.92 -31.42
C ASN A 32 -36.57 10.76 -31.08
N SER A 33 -36.74 10.14 -29.92
CA SER A 33 -36.28 8.76 -29.70
C SER A 33 -37.42 7.88 -29.17
N GLU A 34 -37.52 6.66 -29.69
CA GLU A 34 -38.53 5.69 -29.26
C GLU A 34 -38.31 5.33 -27.79
N VAL A 35 -39.31 5.60 -26.96
CA VAL A 35 -39.22 5.35 -25.51
C VAL A 35 -39.35 3.84 -25.27
N GLU A 36 -38.21 3.16 -25.09
CA GLU A 36 -38.17 1.86 -24.43
C GLU A 36 -38.90 2.01 -23.08
N THR A 37 -39.95 1.22 -22.87
CA THR A 37 -40.77 1.39 -21.67
C THR A 37 -39.95 1.08 -20.43
N GLU A 38 -40.02 1.94 -19.42
CA GLU A 38 -39.35 1.87 -18.11
C GLU A 38 -39.17 0.44 -17.53
N ASN A 39 -40.23 -0.39 -17.57
CA ASN A 39 -40.23 -1.77 -17.10
C ASN A 39 -39.23 -2.70 -17.83
N GLY A 40 -38.83 -2.37 -19.06
CA GLY A 40 -37.84 -3.10 -19.84
C GLY A 40 -36.43 -2.91 -19.31
N ILE A 41 -36.01 -1.65 -19.14
CA ILE A 41 -34.66 -1.31 -18.68
C ILE A 41 -34.42 -1.82 -17.25
N GLN A 42 -35.41 -1.74 -16.36
CA GLN A 42 -35.31 -2.36 -15.02
C GLN A 42 -35.08 -3.87 -15.08
N LYS A 43 -35.80 -4.58 -15.95
CA LYS A 43 -35.71 -6.04 -16.08
C LYS A 43 -34.33 -6.46 -16.61
N GLU A 44 -33.79 -5.72 -17.57
CA GLU A 44 -32.47 -5.96 -18.15
C GLU A 44 -31.34 -5.61 -17.16
N LEU A 45 -31.50 -4.55 -16.38
CA LEU A 45 -30.56 -4.22 -15.29
C LEU A 45 -30.53 -5.31 -14.22
N ASN A 46 -31.70 -5.85 -13.82
CA ASN A 46 -31.78 -6.99 -12.91
C ASN A 46 -31.10 -8.24 -13.48
N ALA A 47 -31.27 -8.54 -14.77
CA ALA A 47 -30.61 -9.67 -15.41
C ALA A 47 -29.07 -9.53 -15.40
N LEU A 48 -28.56 -8.34 -15.75
CA LEU A 48 -27.12 -8.05 -15.71
C LEU A 48 -26.53 -8.09 -14.29
N ILE A 49 -27.31 -7.71 -13.27
CA ILE A 49 -26.90 -7.84 -11.87
C ILE A 49 -26.69 -9.30 -11.48
N GLU A 50 -27.60 -10.20 -11.86
CA GLU A 50 -27.45 -11.62 -11.54
C GLU A 50 -26.32 -12.28 -12.37
N GLU A 51 -26.17 -11.91 -13.64
CA GLU A 51 -25.03 -12.32 -14.48
C GLU A 51 -23.69 -11.90 -13.85
N ALA A 52 -23.57 -10.64 -13.43
CA ALA A 52 -22.39 -10.13 -12.72
C ALA A 52 -22.16 -10.84 -11.37
N LYS A 53 -23.22 -11.19 -10.63
CA LYS A 53 -23.15 -11.96 -9.37
C LYS A 53 -22.70 -13.41 -9.59
N GLU A 54 -22.93 -14.00 -10.76
CA GLU A 54 -22.33 -15.29 -11.14
C GLU A 54 -20.87 -15.11 -11.60
N LEU A 55 -20.54 -14.04 -12.34
CA LEU A 55 -19.18 -13.75 -12.80
C LEU A 55 -18.19 -13.56 -11.64
N VAL A 56 -18.57 -12.87 -10.56
CA VAL A 56 -17.71 -12.73 -9.36
C VAL A 56 -17.41 -14.07 -8.64
N LYS A 57 -18.09 -15.17 -8.98
CA LYS A 57 -17.77 -16.52 -8.48
C LYS A 57 -16.68 -17.22 -9.31
N GLN A 58 -16.36 -16.73 -10.50
CA GLN A 58 -15.24 -17.25 -11.28
C GLN A 58 -13.94 -16.96 -10.52
N PRO A 59 -13.10 -17.97 -10.19
CA PRO A 59 -11.88 -17.75 -9.44
C PRO A 59 -10.78 -17.10 -10.30
N ASN A 60 -9.67 -16.74 -9.65
CA ASN A 60 -8.39 -16.36 -10.29
C ASN A 60 -8.33 -15.01 -11.02
N LYS A 61 -9.32 -14.12 -10.90
CA LYS A 61 -9.15 -12.71 -11.31
C LYS A 61 -8.34 -11.92 -10.27
N GLY A 62 -7.84 -10.73 -10.63
CA GLY A 62 -7.18 -9.83 -9.68
C GLY A 62 -8.16 -9.25 -8.65
N VAL A 63 -7.68 -8.87 -7.47
CA VAL A 63 -8.53 -8.26 -6.43
C VAL A 63 -9.19 -6.97 -6.94
N GLU A 64 -8.47 -6.21 -7.77
CA GLU A 64 -8.98 -5.00 -8.41
C GLU A 64 -10.17 -5.30 -9.34
N ALA A 65 -10.14 -6.45 -10.04
CA ALA A 65 -11.20 -6.87 -10.95
C ALA A 65 -12.49 -7.19 -10.18
N TYR A 66 -12.42 -8.02 -9.14
CA TYR A 66 -13.59 -8.32 -8.30
C TYR A 66 -14.13 -7.07 -7.62
N GLN A 67 -13.25 -6.19 -7.13
CA GLN A 67 -13.67 -4.95 -6.48
C GLN A 67 -14.39 -4.01 -7.46
N ALA A 68 -13.90 -3.88 -8.70
CA ALA A 68 -14.60 -3.12 -9.74
C ALA A 68 -15.98 -3.70 -10.07
N LEU A 69 -16.09 -5.02 -10.27
CA LEU A 69 -17.36 -5.66 -10.60
C LEU A 69 -18.34 -5.64 -9.42
N HIS A 70 -17.90 -5.90 -8.19
CA HIS A 70 -18.75 -5.78 -6.99
C HIS A 70 -19.23 -4.35 -6.75
N ASN A 71 -18.40 -3.33 -7.01
CA ASN A 71 -18.83 -1.93 -6.92
C ASN A 71 -19.90 -1.61 -7.96
N ALA A 72 -19.76 -2.09 -9.20
CA ALA A 72 -20.75 -1.91 -10.25
C ALA A 72 -22.07 -2.65 -9.94
N ILE A 73 -22.00 -3.89 -9.43
CA ILE A 73 -23.15 -4.64 -8.91
C ILE A 73 -23.84 -3.84 -7.80
N GLY A 74 -23.08 -3.35 -6.81
CA GLY A 74 -23.61 -2.58 -5.69
C GLY A 74 -24.30 -1.30 -6.13
N ALA A 75 -23.69 -0.56 -7.07
CA ALA A 75 -24.27 0.63 -7.67
C ALA A 75 -25.58 0.30 -8.41
N ALA A 76 -25.61 -0.76 -9.22
CA ALA A 76 -26.78 -1.16 -9.97
C ALA A 76 -27.96 -1.65 -9.10
N ASN A 77 -27.70 -2.45 -8.05
CA ASN A 77 -28.74 -2.81 -7.06
C ASN A 77 -29.24 -1.56 -6.33
N GLY A 78 -28.32 -0.72 -5.85
CA GLY A 78 -28.66 0.53 -5.16
C GLY A 78 -29.46 1.50 -6.04
N THR A 79 -29.22 1.53 -7.36
CA THR A 79 -30.05 2.28 -8.31
C THR A 79 -31.47 1.71 -8.39
N LEU A 80 -31.64 0.39 -8.54
CA LEU A 80 -32.96 -0.23 -8.59
C LEU A 80 -33.75 -0.04 -7.28
N ASP A 81 -33.10 -0.16 -6.13
CA ASP A 81 -33.74 -0.06 -4.80
C ASP A 81 -34.31 1.34 -4.51
N ILE A 82 -33.77 2.39 -5.12
CA ILE A 82 -34.20 3.79 -4.92
C ILE A 82 -35.06 4.35 -6.06
N TYR A 83 -35.10 3.66 -7.19
CA TYR A 83 -35.80 4.08 -8.40
C TYR A 83 -37.34 4.08 -8.22
N LYS A 84 -38.04 4.98 -8.91
CA LYS A 84 -39.50 5.19 -8.72
C LYS A 84 -40.29 5.42 -10.01
N ASN A 85 -39.75 6.19 -10.95
CA ASN A 85 -40.27 6.44 -12.30
C ASN A 85 -39.21 7.24 -13.11
N GLU A 86 -39.32 7.28 -14.44
CA GLU A 86 -38.36 8.01 -15.29
C GLU A 86 -38.59 9.53 -15.22
N ASP A 87 -39.82 10.00 -15.01
CA ASP A 87 -40.15 11.44 -14.98
C ASP A 87 -39.40 12.20 -13.86
N ASP A 88 -39.15 11.56 -12.73
CA ASP A 88 -38.38 12.08 -11.58
C ASP A 88 -36.85 11.83 -11.72
N HIS A 89 -36.42 10.83 -12.50
CA HIS A 89 -35.05 10.27 -12.50
C HIS A 89 -34.52 9.91 -13.90
N ILE A 90 -34.77 10.79 -14.87
CA ILE A 90 -34.50 10.61 -16.32
C ILE A 90 -33.13 9.96 -16.62
N GLY A 91 -33.16 8.78 -17.23
CA GLY A 91 -32.01 8.05 -17.79
C GLY A 91 -31.17 7.29 -16.77
N VAL A 92 -31.49 7.36 -15.47
CA VAL A 92 -30.64 6.81 -14.41
C VAL A 92 -30.50 5.28 -14.50
N LEU A 93 -31.56 4.56 -14.90
CA LEU A 93 -31.49 3.11 -15.12
C LEU A 93 -30.60 2.73 -16.30
N ALA A 94 -30.67 3.50 -17.40
CA ALA A 94 -29.84 3.26 -18.59
C ALA A 94 -28.35 3.51 -18.30
N ILE A 95 -28.03 4.53 -17.49
CA ILE A 95 -26.66 4.82 -17.02
C ILE A 95 -26.15 3.69 -16.12
N ALA A 96 -26.96 3.20 -15.17
CA ALA A 96 -26.57 2.10 -14.30
C ALA A 96 -26.38 0.77 -15.08
N LYS A 97 -27.25 0.48 -16.05
CA LYS A 97 -27.14 -0.65 -16.99
C LYS A 97 -25.86 -0.59 -17.80
N THR A 98 -25.55 0.55 -18.40
CA THR A 98 -24.33 0.74 -19.20
C THR A 98 -23.08 0.58 -18.33
N THR A 99 -23.07 1.21 -17.15
CA THR A 99 -21.94 1.16 -16.21
C THR A 99 -21.68 -0.27 -15.71
N LEU A 100 -22.73 -1.04 -15.42
CA LEU A 100 -22.59 -2.45 -15.05
C LEU A 100 -22.14 -3.32 -16.22
N GLN A 101 -22.70 -3.12 -17.42
CA GLN A 101 -22.29 -3.84 -18.62
C GLN A 101 -20.82 -3.62 -18.94
N ASP A 102 -20.32 -2.38 -18.84
CA ASP A 102 -18.90 -2.08 -19.06
C ASP A 102 -18.01 -2.72 -17.99
N ALA A 103 -18.43 -2.75 -16.72
CA ALA A 103 -17.72 -3.44 -15.65
C ALA A 103 -17.68 -4.98 -15.85
N ILE A 104 -18.78 -5.58 -16.32
CA ILE A 104 -18.85 -7.00 -16.73
C ILE A 104 -17.84 -7.25 -17.85
N ASN A 105 -17.92 -6.47 -18.94
CA ASN A 105 -17.05 -6.62 -20.11
C ASN A 105 -15.56 -6.49 -19.74
N VAL A 106 -15.22 -5.56 -18.83
CA VAL A 106 -13.85 -5.42 -18.31
C VAL A 106 -13.45 -6.63 -17.47
N PHE A 107 -14.30 -7.10 -16.57
CA PHE A 107 -14.02 -8.25 -15.69
C PHE A 107 -13.80 -9.55 -16.48
N GLU A 108 -14.61 -9.82 -17.49
CA GLU A 108 -14.48 -10.99 -18.36
C GLU A 108 -13.14 -10.98 -19.12
N ASN A 109 -12.79 -9.84 -19.71
CA ASN A 109 -11.57 -9.67 -20.51
C ASN A 109 -10.26 -9.58 -19.70
N ILE A 110 -10.33 -9.36 -18.38
CA ILE A 110 -9.15 -9.47 -17.50
C ILE A 110 -8.67 -10.92 -17.45
N LYS A 111 -7.40 -11.15 -17.81
CA LYS A 111 -6.77 -12.47 -17.75
C LYS A 111 -6.69 -12.98 -16.32
N ALA A 112 -6.89 -14.29 -16.14
CA ALA A 112 -6.68 -14.94 -14.87
C ALA A 112 -5.21 -14.84 -14.42
N LYS A 113 -5.00 -14.67 -13.12
CA LYS A 113 -3.71 -14.43 -12.47
C LYS A 113 -3.18 -15.73 -11.86
N ASN A 114 -1.89 -15.99 -12.09
CA ASN A 114 -1.18 -17.11 -11.47
C ASN A 114 -0.90 -16.81 -9.98
N ALA A 115 -0.65 -17.86 -9.20
CA ALA A 115 -0.09 -17.73 -7.85
C ALA A 115 1.29 -17.04 -7.89
N ASP A 116 1.60 -16.24 -6.87
CA ASP A 116 2.95 -15.71 -6.65
C ASP A 116 3.83 -16.82 -6.07
N LYS A 117 4.88 -17.17 -6.81
CA LYS A 117 5.83 -18.23 -6.46
C LYS A 117 7.22 -17.71 -6.14
N LYS A 118 7.41 -16.39 -6.07
CA LYS A 118 8.73 -15.76 -5.92
C LYS A 118 9.44 -16.24 -4.65
N LEU A 119 8.73 -16.28 -3.52
CA LEU A 119 9.28 -16.78 -2.26
C LEU A 119 9.63 -18.28 -2.30
N LEU A 120 8.89 -19.08 -3.08
CA LEU A 120 9.19 -20.49 -3.29
C LEU A 120 10.43 -20.70 -4.16
N ASP A 121 10.58 -19.93 -5.24
CA ASP A 121 11.80 -19.92 -6.08
C ASP A 121 13.04 -19.49 -5.30
N GLU A 122 12.93 -18.39 -4.53
CA GLU A 122 13.99 -17.92 -3.63
C GLU A 122 14.34 -18.99 -2.59
N ARG A 123 13.35 -19.63 -1.96
CA ARG A 123 13.62 -20.69 -0.98
C ARG A 123 14.22 -21.95 -1.62
N ILE A 124 13.83 -22.29 -2.84
CA ILE A 124 14.44 -23.37 -3.64
C ILE A 124 15.91 -23.05 -3.96
N LYS A 125 16.21 -21.80 -4.31
CA LYS A 125 17.58 -21.33 -4.57
C LYS A 125 18.41 -21.37 -3.28
N ASP A 126 17.91 -20.79 -2.20
CA ASP A 126 18.54 -20.89 -0.87
C ASP A 126 18.82 -22.36 -0.50
N ALA A 127 17.83 -23.24 -0.68
CA ALA A 127 17.95 -24.64 -0.32
C ALA A 127 19.03 -25.36 -1.15
N LYS A 128 19.03 -25.16 -2.48
CA LYS A 128 20.07 -25.69 -3.38
C LYS A 128 21.46 -25.11 -3.06
N GLU A 129 21.56 -23.82 -2.75
CA GLU A 129 22.80 -23.19 -2.30
C GLU A 129 23.27 -23.75 -0.94
N HIS A 130 22.35 -24.00 -0.01
CA HIS A 130 22.66 -24.58 1.30
C HIS A 130 23.08 -26.05 1.20
N LEU A 131 22.50 -26.82 0.27
CA LEU A 131 22.95 -28.17 -0.07
C LEU A 131 24.36 -28.14 -0.72
N ALA A 132 24.59 -27.23 -1.66
CA ALA A 132 25.84 -27.10 -2.42
C ALA A 132 26.97 -26.37 -1.66
N LYS A 133 26.72 -25.80 -0.47
CA LYS A 133 27.76 -25.13 0.34
C LYS A 133 28.83 -26.15 0.77
N PRO A 134 30.14 -25.93 0.51
CA PRO A 134 31.20 -26.89 0.83
C PRO A 134 31.25 -27.35 2.30
N THR A 135 30.76 -26.54 3.24
CA THR A 135 30.63 -26.90 4.65
C THR A 135 29.62 -28.04 4.90
N ASN A 136 28.66 -28.23 3.98
CA ASN A 136 27.55 -29.17 4.05
C ASN A 136 27.70 -30.40 3.14
N ASN A 137 28.69 -30.42 2.22
CA ASN A 137 29.09 -31.63 1.46
C ASN A 137 29.33 -32.86 2.37
N ASN A 138 29.58 -32.58 3.64
CA ASN A 138 30.02 -33.48 4.69
C ASN A 138 28.85 -34.06 5.48
N LYS A 139 27.59 -33.66 5.20
CA LYS A 139 26.40 -34.19 5.89
C LYS A 139 26.20 -35.66 5.52
N LEU A 140 25.61 -36.45 6.40
CA LEU A 140 25.25 -37.85 6.10
C LEU A 140 24.37 -37.92 4.84
N ASP A 141 24.61 -38.89 3.97
CA ASP A 141 23.94 -38.98 2.66
C ASP A 141 22.42 -39.08 2.77
N GLN A 142 21.88 -39.82 3.74
CA GLN A 142 20.43 -39.83 3.98
C GLN A 142 19.86 -38.43 4.22
N ALA A 143 20.57 -37.58 4.98
CA ALA A 143 20.11 -36.22 5.23
C ALA A 143 20.23 -35.31 3.99
N LYS A 144 21.17 -35.59 3.08
CA LYS A 144 21.22 -34.94 1.76
C LYS A 144 20.02 -35.38 0.91
N THR A 145 19.76 -36.70 0.83
CA THR A 145 18.65 -37.28 0.06
C THR A 145 17.30 -36.74 0.52
N ASP A 146 17.00 -36.78 1.82
CA ASP A 146 15.75 -36.25 2.39
C ASP A 146 15.54 -34.75 2.07
N PHE A 147 16.65 -33.99 1.95
CA PHE A 147 16.62 -32.57 1.63
C PHE A 147 16.54 -32.30 0.12
N GLU A 148 17.17 -33.14 -0.71
CA GLU A 148 17.05 -33.13 -2.17
C GLU A 148 15.62 -33.45 -2.61
N GLU A 149 14.96 -34.45 -2.00
CA GLU A 149 13.54 -34.76 -2.23
C GLU A 149 12.64 -33.56 -1.89
N ALA A 150 12.84 -32.92 -0.73
CA ALA A 150 12.07 -31.73 -0.34
C ALA A 150 12.31 -30.53 -1.29
N ILE A 151 13.53 -30.39 -1.83
CA ILE A 151 13.84 -29.42 -2.89
C ILE A 151 13.12 -29.80 -4.19
N GLU A 152 13.09 -31.07 -4.58
CA GLU A 152 12.42 -31.53 -5.80
C GLU A 152 10.90 -31.32 -5.74
N ASP A 153 10.25 -31.69 -4.63
CA ASP A 153 8.82 -31.44 -4.40
C ASP A 153 8.48 -29.95 -4.51
N ALA A 154 9.27 -29.08 -3.87
CA ALA A 154 9.13 -27.64 -4.01
C ALA A 154 9.32 -27.17 -5.48
N ASN A 155 10.27 -27.74 -6.23
CA ASN A 155 10.45 -27.46 -7.66
C ASN A 155 9.27 -27.94 -8.51
N ASN A 156 8.61 -29.03 -8.14
CA ASN A 156 7.45 -29.55 -8.85
C ASN A 156 6.23 -28.64 -8.65
N ILE A 157 5.99 -28.19 -7.41
CA ILE A 157 5.01 -27.13 -7.13
C ILE A 157 5.39 -25.83 -7.84
N PHE A 158 6.66 -25.46 -7.92
CA PHE A 158 7.10 -24.26 -8.65
C PHE A 158 6.79 -24.34 -10.15
N LYS A 159 7.14 -25.45 -10.82
CA LYS A 159 6.99 -25.65 -12.27
C LYS A 159 5.53 -25.78 -12.74
N ALA A 160 4.68 -26.48 -11.98
CA ALA A 160 3.29 -26.71 -12.38
C ALA A 160 2.48 -25.39 -12.36
N THR A 161 1.66 -25.10 -13.37
CA THR A 161 0.85 -23.87 -13.36
C THR A 161 -0.14 -23.91 -12.19
N HIS A 162 0.01 -22.97 -11.24
CA HIS A 162 -0.93 -22.75 -10.14
C HIS A 162 -1.54 -21.36 -10.30
N MET A 163 -2.83 -21.26 -10.09
CA MET A 163 -3.62 -20.03 -10.20
C MET A 163 -3.75 -19.35 -8.82
N LEU A 164 -4.17 -18.08 -8.78
CA LEU A 164 -4.22 -17.30 -7.54
C LEU A 164 -5.02 -17.95 -6.39
N SER A 165 -6.07 -18.73 -6.69
CA SER A 165 -6.85 -19.48 -5.70
C SER A 165 -6.05 -20.61 -5.01
N GLU A 166 -4.97 -21.07 -5.64
CA GLU A 166 -4.11 -22.17 -5.21
C GLU A 166 -2.84 -21.64 -4.49
N GLN A 167 -2.76 -20.33 -4.21
CA GLN A 167 -1.64 -19.68 -3.52
C GLN A 167 -1.25 -20.40 -2.21
N LYS A 168 -2.24 -20.92 -1.47
CA LYS A 168 -2.02 -21.64 -0.21
C LYS A 168 -1.16 -22.90 -0.37
N GLU A 169 -1.20 -23.55 -1.54
CA GLU A 169 -0.39 -24.74 -1.83
C GLU A 169 1.07 -24.37 -2.10
N VAL A 170 1.28 -23.25 -2.80
CA VAL A 170 2.60 -22.62 -3.00
C VAL A 170 3.19 -22.19 -1.65
N ASP A 171 2.42 -21.50 -0.81
CA ASP A 171 2.86 -21.05 0.52
C ASP A 171 3.19 -22.23 1.44
N ASN A 172 2.42 -23.31 1.38
CA ASN A 172 2.70 -24.53 2.13
C ASN A 172 3.99 -25.23 1.67
N ALA A 173 4.28 -25.23 0.37
CA ALA A 173 5.54 -25.75 -0.15
C ALA A 173 6.76 -24.95 0.35
N VAL A 174 6.63 -23.63 0.56
CA VAL A 174 7.67 -22.81 1.21
C VAL A 174 7.94 -23.30 2.63
N LEU A 175 6.89 -23.54 3.43
CA LEU A 175 7.00 -23.96 4.82
C LEU A 175 7.62 -25.37 4.96
N VAL A 176 7.22 -26.31 4.10
CA VAL A 176 7.80 -27.66 4.07
C VAL A 176 9.29 -27.60 3.73
N LEU A 177 9.67 -26.85 2.70
CA LEU A 177 11.07 -26.70 2.31
C LEU A 177 11.90 -25.99 3.40
N GLN A 178 11.38 -24.95 4.04
CA GLN A 178 12.04 -24.29 5.17
C GLN A 178 12.31 -25.25 6.33
N LYS A 179 11.36 -26.14 6.66
CA LYS A 179 11.58 -27.16 7.69
C LYS A 179 12.69 -28.12 7.29
N ALA A 180 12.68 -28.62 6.05
CA ALA A 180 13.72 -29.50 5.52
C ALA A 180 15.12 -28.86 5.55
N MET A 181 15.24 -27.57 5.18
CA MET A 181 16.49 -26.81 5.31
C MET A 181 17.02 -26.79 6.77
N VAL A 182 16.13 -26.55 7.74
CA VAL A 182 16.51 -26.49 9.15
C VAL A 182 16.94 -27.85 9.70
N ASP A 183 16.28 -28.93 9.28
CA ASP A 183 16.61 -30.28 9.73
C ASP A 183 17.92 -30.80 9.07
N PHE A 184 18.12 -30.52 7.78
CA PHE A 184 19.40 -30.79 7.08
C PHE A 184 20.60 -30.10 7.75
N LEU A 185 20.47 -28.81 8.06
CA LEU A 185 21.55 -28.04 8.69
C LEU A 185 21.93 -28.59 10.08
N LYS A 186 21.00 -29.25 10.78
CA LYS A 186 21.24 -29.92 12.08
C LYS A 186 21.85 -31.33 11.99
N ALA A 187 21.83 -31.98 10.82
CA ALA A 187 22.30 -33.35 10.67
C ALA A 187 23.82 -33.52 10.93
N THR A 188 24.24 -34.72 11.32
CA THR A 188 25.63 -35.08 11.64
C THR A 188 26.52 -35.13 10.38
N ASN A 189 27.83 -34.96 10.58
CA ASN A 189 28.83 -34.98 9.49
C ASN A 189 29.58 -36.31 9.38
N GLU A 190 30.09 -36.59 8.18
CA GLU A 190 30.87 -37.75 7.74
C GLU A 190 32.39 -37.56 7.97
N ARG A 191 33.13 -38.67 7.99
CA ARG A 191 34.57 -38.74 8.28
C ARG A 191 35.42 -38.46 7.03
N ALA A 192 36.51 -37.70 7.17
CA ALA A 192 37.42 -37.37 6.07
C ALA A 192 37.99 -38.62 5.38
N ASP A 193 38.31 -38.52 4.08
CA ASP A 193 39.03 -39.57 3.38
C ASP A 193 40.54 -39.44 3.66
N TYR A 194 41.09 -40.47 4.30
CA TYR A 194 42.49 -40.55 4.71
C TYR A 194 43.35 -41.39 3.76
N LYS A 195 42.78 -42.06 2.73
CA LYS A 195 43.49 -43.05 1.90
C LYS A 195 44.77 -42.52 1.26
N GLU A 196 44.75 -41.30 0.73
CA GLU A 196 45.94 -40.70 0.12
C GLU A 196 46.98 -40.29 1.17
N LEU A 197 46.56 -39.80 2.34
CA LEU A 197 47.47 -39.48 3.44
C LEU A 197 48.14 -40.75 3.98
N ASP A 198 47.38 -41.82 4.18
CA ASP A 198 47.89 -43.13 4.59
C ASP A 198 48.87 -43.70 3.55
N ALA A 199 48.51 -43.65 2.25
CA ALA A 199 49.39 -44.07 1.17
C ALA A 199 50.67 -43.22 1.08
N ALA A 200 50.58 -41.90 1.32
CA ALA A 200 51.73 -40.99 1.35
C ALA A 200 52.62 -41.23 2.58
N ILE A 201 52.05 -41.54 3.75
CA ILE A 201 52.79 -41.95 4.96
C ILE A 201 53.56 -43.25 4.70
N ILE A 202 52.92 -44.25 4.08
CA ILE A 202 53.56 -45.50 3.68
C ILE A 202 54.68 -45.22 2.67
N LYS A 203 54.43 -44.41 1.63
CA LYS A 203 55.43 -44.06 0.62
C LYS A 203 56.63 -43.34 1.25
N ALA A 204 56.41 -42.30 2.04
CA ALA A 204 57.47 -41.54 2.73
C ALA A 204 58.30 -42.44 3.66
N THR A 205 57.63 -43.29 4.44
CA THR A 205 58.29 -44.24 5.35
C THR A 205 59.14 -45.25 4.59
N ASN A 206 58.68 -45.73 3.43
CA ASN A 206 59.44 -46.66 2.59
C ASN A 206 60.59 -45.95 1.86
N SER A 207 60.38 -44.75 1.31
CA SER A 207 61.43 -43.92 0.70
C SER A 207 62.53 -43.51 1.69
N HIS A 208 62.25 -43.50 2.99
CA HIS A 208 63.25 -43.32 4.05
C HIS A 208 63.96 -44.63 4.45
N LYS A 209 63.30 -45.80 4.32
CA LYS A 209 63.88 -47.11 4.63
C LYS A 209 64.76 -47.67 3.51
N ASP A 210 64.29 -47.58 2.26
CA ASP A 210 64.97 -48.12 1.09
C ASP A 210 65.85 -47.07 0.42
N LYS A 211 67.17 -47.28 0.49
CA LYS A 211 68.23 -46.57 -0.25
C LYS A 211 68.25 -45.03 -0.12
N ASN A 212 68.99 -44.54 0.88
CA ASN A 212 70.12 -43.60 0.71
C ASN A 212 70.63 -43.11 2.08
N LYS A 213 71.72 -43.69 2.61
CA LYS A 213 72.38 -43.16 3.81
C LYS A 213 73.23 -41.90 3.54
N ASP A 214 73.39 -41.51 2.27
CA ASP A 214 74.34 -40.49 1.82
C ASP A 214 73.67 -39.17 1.33
N LYS A 215 72.35 -39.01 1.53
CA LYS A 215 71.68 -37.71 1.32
C LYS A 215 71.87 -36.81 2.54
N ASN A 216 72.08 -35.51 2.30
CA ASN A 216 72.30 -34.46 3.32
C ASN A 216 71.36 -34.60 4.54
N ASP A 217 71.93 -34.57 5.75
CA ASP A 217 71.24 -34.69 7.04
C ASP A 217 69.99 -33.79 7.17
N ALA A 218 70.03 -32.58 6.61
CA ALA A 218 68.90 -31.66 6.61
C ALA A 218 67.68 -32.21 5.85
N ALA A 219 67.91 -32.91 4.73
CA ALA A 219 66.83 -33.52 3.94
C ALA A 219 66.25 -34.75 4.63
N ASN A 220 67.08 -35.57 5.30
CA ASN A 220 66.64 -36.73 6.08
C ASN A 220 65.83 -36.30 7.31
N LYS A 221 66.27 -35.24 8.03
CA LYS A 221 65.50 -34.67 9.14
C LYS A 221 64.14 -34.14 8.69
N SER A 222 64.10 -33.42 7.56
CA SER A 222 62.87 -32.80 7.06
C SER A 222 61.79 -33.81 6.66
N ILE A 223 62.15 -34.94 6.03
CA ILE A 223 61.16 -35.97 5.67
C ILE A 223 60.60 -36.70 6.91
N LEU A 224 61.42 -36.93 7.94
CA LEU A 224 60.97 -37.52 9.21
C LEU A 224 60.01 -36.61 10.00
N GLU A 225 60.27 -35.30 10.03
CA GLU A 225 59.36 -34.32 10.64
C GLU A 225 58.03 -34.21 9.87
N ALA A 226 58.06 -34.33 8.54
CA ALA A 226 56.85 -34.38 7.71
C ALA A 226 56.00 -35.64 7.97
N ILE A 227 56.62 -36.83 8.06
CA ILE A 227 55.92 -38.08 8.42
C ILE A 227 55.22 -37.95 9.78
N LYS A 228 55.94 -37.48 10.81
CA LYS A 228 55.39 -37.31 12.17
C LYS A 228 54.22 -36.32 12.21
N THR A 229 54.24 -35.31 11.35
CA THR A 229 53.16 -34.32 11.21
C THR A 229 51.93 -34.94 10.54
N ALA A 230 52.12 -35.73 9.49
CA ALA A 230 51.04 -36.47 8.83
C ALA A 230 50.37 -37.49 9.78
N GLU A 231 51.15 -38.24 10.55
CA GLU A 231 50.65 -39.17 11.59
C GLU A 231 49.88 -38.47 12.73
N ALA A 232 50.09 -37.17 12.96
CA ALA A 232 49.28 -36.40 13.90
C ALA A 232 47.88 -36.10 13.30
N VAL A 233 47.83 -35.66 12.04
CA VAL A 233 46.56 -35.37 11.32
C VAL A 233 45.67 -36.61 11.16
N VAL A 234 46.26 -37.81 11.04
CA VAL A 234 45.51 -39.08 11.09
C VAL A 234 44.89 -39.32 12.48
N ARG A 235 45.63 -39.06 13.56
CA ARG A 235 45.15 -39.24 14.94
C ARG A 235 44.08 -38.24 15.38
N GLU A 236 44.07 -37.03 14.79
CA GLU A 236 43.05 -36.01 15.06
C GLU A 236 41.68 -36.28 14.39
N ASN A 237 41.59 -37.36 13.59
CA ASN A 237 40.34 -37.98 13.13
C ASN A 237 39.26 -37.00 12.61
N HIS A 238 39.65 -36.19 11.64
CA HIS A 238 38.85 -35.12 11.06
C HIS A 238 37.65 -35.62 10.24
N THR A 239 36.66 -34.74 10.10
CA THR A 239 35.50 -34.89 9.20
C THR A 239 35.82 -34.34 7.81
N THR A 240 35.05 -34.73 6.78
CA THR A 240 35.23 -34.24 5.39
C THR A 240 35.21 -32.71 5.28
N GLY A 241 34.57 -31.99 6.22
CA GLY A 241 34.60 -30.52 6.28
C GLY A 241 35.95 -29.92 6.67
N LYS A 242 36.93 -30.77 6.99
CA LYS A 242 38.35 -30.44 7.18
C LYS A 242 39.24 -31.27 6.25
N GLN A 243 38.70 -31.77 5.14
CA GLN A 243 39.47 -32.50 4.11
C GLN A 243 40.66 -31.66 3.63
N ASP A 244 40.56 -30.33 3.56
CA ASP A 244 41.68 -29.43 3.28
C ASP A 244 42.88 -29.60 4.23
N ILE A 245 42.68 -29.98 5.50
CA ILE A 245 43.78 -30.23 6.44
C ILE A 245 44.45 -31.56 6.10
N VAL A 246 43.66 -32.59 5.77
CA VAL A 246 44.15 -33.91 5.33
C VAL A 246 44.87 -33.79 3.97
N ASN A 247 44.32 -33.03 3.03
CA ASN A 247 44.91 -32.75 1.71
C ASN A 247 46.16 -31.88 1.82
N LYS A 248 46.18 -30.84 2.68
CA LYS A 248 47.39 -30.05 2.94
C LYS A 248 48.48 -30.88 3.60
N ALA A 249 48.14 -31.78 4.52
CA ALA A 249 49.10 -32.72 5.10
C ALA A 249 49.64 -33.71 4.05
N THR A 250 48.76 -34.22 3.17
CA THR A 250 49.13 -35.10 2.05
C THR A 250 50.05 -34.37 1.08
N GLN A 251 49.68 -33.17 0.62
CA GLN A 251 50.49 -32.38 -0.30
C GLN A 251 51.81 -31.93 0.34
N ALA A 252 51.83 -31.54 1.62
CA ALA A 252 53.07 -31.19 2.31
C ALA A 252 54.02 -32.40 2.41
N LEU A 253 53.48 -33.60 2.61
CA LEU A 253 54.26 -34.84 2.61
C LEU A 253 54.74 -35.23 1.21
N LEU A 254 53.88 -35.09 0.17
CA LEU A 254 54.25 -35.30 -1.23
C LEU A 254 55.27 -34.27 -1.74
N ASP A 255 55.19 -33.01 -1.30
CA ASP A 255 56.16 -31.96 -1.58
C ASP A 255 57.48 -32.22 -0.84
N ALA A 256 57.44 -32.74 0.38
CA ALA A 256 58.64 -33.19 1.09
C ALA A 256 59.32 -34.34 0.34
N ILE A 257 58.55 -35.33 -0.14
CA ILE A 257 59.03 -36.39 -1.03
C ILE A 257 59.63 -35.79 -2.32
N ALA A 258 58.90 -34.92 -3.01
CA ALA A 258 59.34 -34.34 -4.28
C ALA A 258 60.58 -33.43 -4.14
N LYS A 259 60.70 -32.68 -3.04
CA LYS A 259 61.91 -31.89 -2.72
C LYS A 259 63.09 -32.81 -2.36
N TYR A 260 62.84 -33.91 -1.66
CA TYR A 260 63.82 -34.97 -1.39
C TYR A 260 64.26 -35.70 -2.68
N GLU A 261 63.42 -35.71 -3.73
CA GLU A 261 63.71 -36.24 -5.06
C GLU A 261 64.39 -35.23 -6.01
N LYS A 262 64.11 -33.92 -5.92
CA LYS A 262 64.46 -32.88 -6.93
C LYS A 262 65.63 -31.93 -6.60
N ALA A 263 66.35 -32.09 -5.50
CA ALA A 263 67.34 -31.09 -5.06
C ALA A 263 68.45 -30.79 -6.11
N GLY A 264 68.36 -29.65 -6.86
CA GLY A 264 69.46 -29.20 -7.75
C GLY A 264 69.29 -28.15 -8.89
N LEU A 265 68.19 -27.37 -9.09
CA LEU A 265 68.01 -26.53 -10.32
C LEU A 265 67.60 -25.03 -10.11
N PRO A 266 67.87 -24.11 -11.09
CA PRO A 266 67.70 -22.64 -10.94
C PRO A 266 66.45 -21.97 -11.65
N PRO A 267 66.06 -20.72 -11.29
CA PRO A 267 64.83 -20.02 -11.74
C PRO A 267 64.99 -18.87 -12.79
N LEU A 268 63.87 -18.30 -13.29
CA LEU A 268 63.83 -17.15 -14.24
C LEU A 268 64.09 -15.77 -13.58
N ASN A 269 64.44 -14.77 -14.42
CA ASN A 269 64.61 -13.37 -14.05
C ASN A 269 63.69 -12.44 -14.91
N PRO A 270 62.80 -11.63 -14.30
CA PRO A 270 61.86 -10.74 -15.02
C PRO A 270 62.52 -9.53 -15.74
N GLU A 271 63.80 -9.24 -15.51
CA GLU A 271 64.49 -8.10 -16.15
C GLU A 271 65.25 -8.48 -17.46
N ASN A 272 65.13 -9.73 -17.91
CA ASN A 272 65.78 -10.25 -19.11
C ASN A 272 64.77 -10.41 -20.27
N GLU A 273 65.22 -10.58 -21.52
CA GLU A 273 64.34 -10.83 -22.68
C GLU A 273 63.44 -12.08 -22.48
N GLU A 274 63.93 -13.11 -21.80
CA GLU A 274 63.15 -14.33 -21.46
C GLU A 274 62.11 -14.11 -20.34
N GLY A 275 62.04 -12.91 -19.74
CA GLY A 275 61.16 -12.56 -18.61
C GLY A 275 60.06 -11.54 -18.91
N VAL A 276 59.92 -11.11 -20.17
CA VAL A 276 59.06 -9.97 -20.56
C VAL A 276 57.58 -10.18 -20.21
N ASP A 277 57.03 -11.38 -20.43
CA ASP A 277 55.63 -11.69 -20.10
C ASP A 277 55.35 -11.64 -18.59
N LEU A 278 56.33 -12.02 -17.74
CA LEU A 278 56.22 -11.92 -16.28
C LEU A 278 56.14 -10.46 -15.82
N LYS A 279 56.89 -9.57 -16.48
CA LYS A 279 56.84 -8.12 -16.24
C LYS A 279 55.48 -7.52 -16.65
N ALA A 280 54.86 -8.01 -17.72
CA ALA A 280 53.54 -7.60 -18.16
C ALA A 280 52.43 -8.03 -17.18
N LEU A 281 52.49 -9.26 -16.66
CA LEU A 281 51.55 -9.77 -15.66
C LEU A 281 51.59 -8.92 -14.37
N ILE A 282 52.79 -8.60 -13.86
CA ILE A 282 52.98 -7.74 -12.67
C ILE A 282 52.34 -6.36 -12.86
N ALA A 283 52.49 -5.75 -14.04
CA ALA A 283 51.88 -4.45 -14.34
C ALA A 283 50.33 -4.53 -14.34
N LYS A 284 49.76 -5.60 -14.92
CA LYS A 284 48.30 -5.82 -14.99
C LYS A 284 47.70 -6.15 -13.61
N ILE A 285 48.43 -6.84 -12.73
CA ILE A 285 48.05 -7.03 -11.32
C ILE A 285 47.95 -5.69 -10.58
N LYS A 286 48.89 -4.76 -10.81
CA LYS A 286 48.86 -3.43 -10.20
C LYS A 286 47.65 -2.60 -10.67
N GLU A 287 47.31 -2.68 -11.96
CA GLU A 287 46.10 -2.07 -12.53
C GLU A 287 44.82 -2.64 -11.89
N ALA A 288 44.70 -3.97 -11.82
CA ALA A 288 43.55 -4.63 -11.23
C ALA A 288 43.35 -4.29 -9.74
N ASN A 289 44.43 -4.25 -8.96
CA ASN A 289 44.39 -3.82 -7.55
C ASN A 289 43.95 -2.35 -7.40
N ASN A 290 44.37 -1.45 -8.30
CA ASN A 290 43.89 -0.07 -8.27
C ASN A 290 42.38 0.03 -8.54
N VAL A 291 41.86 -0.79 -9.47
CA VAL A 291 40.40 -0.87 -9.75
C VAL A 291 39.64 -1.41 -8.54
N ALA A 292 40.14 -2.49 -7.90
CA ALA A 292 39.53 -3.04 -6.69
C ALA A 292 39.55 -2.05 -5.50
N ASN A 293 40.65 -1.30 -5.33
CA ASN A 293 40.75 -0.27 -4.30
C ASN A 293 39.84 0.93 -4.56
N ALA A 294 39.62 1.33 -5.82
CA ALA A 294 38.69 2.41 -6.15
C ALA A 294 37.23 2.02 -5.87
N ASP A 295 36.85 0.79 -6.18
CA ASP A 295 35.55 0.16 -5.86
C ASP A 295 35.29 0.03 -4.34
N ALA A 296 36.35 -0.06 -3.53
CA ALA A 296 36.27 -0.09 -2.06
C ALA A 296 36.15 1.30 -1.40
N VAL A 297 36.46 2.39 -2.11
CA VAL A 297 36.55 3.77 -1.54
C VAL A 297 35.43 4.69 -2.04
N VAL A 298 34.89 4.44 -3.23
CA VAL A 298 33.75 5.20 -3.82
C VAL A 298 32.50 4.32 -3.78
N PRO A 299 31.28 4.84 -3.50
CA PRO A 299 30.05 4.06 -3.43
C PRO A 299 29.52 3.58 -4.81
N ASN A 300 30.38 2.96 -5.63
CA ASN A 300 29.99 2.19 -6.80
C ASN A 300 29.82 0.74 -6.37
N HIS A 301 28.62 0.38 -5.95
CA HIS A 301 28.38 -0.89 -5.28
C HIS A 301 28.18 -2.06 -6.25
N LYS A 302 29.25 -2.53 -6.89
CA LYS A 302 29.21 -3.79 -7.67
C LYS A 302 28.74 -4.95 -6.80
N THR A 303 28.11 -5.96 -7.42
CA THR A 303 27.60 -7.13 -6.69
C THR A 303 28.74 -7.92 -6.04
N GLU A 304 28.44 -8.59 -4.92
CA GLU A 304 29.41 -9.42 -4.20
C GLU A 304 30.00 -10.53 -5.11
N ALA A 305 29.15 -11.15 -5.93
CA ALA A 305 29.57 -12.13 -6.92
C ALA A 305 30.63 -11.57 -7.90
N ASN A 306 30.43 -10.35 -8.41
CA ASN A 306 31.37 -9.73 -9.34
C ASN A 306 32.70 -9.38 -8.65
N ARG A 307 32.67 -8.95 -7.37
CA ARG A 307 33.88 -8.72 -6.57
C ARG A 307 34.66 -10.01 -6.31
N ILE A 308 33.98 -11.09 -5.92
CA ILE A 308 34.61 -12.40 -5.69
C ILE A 308 35.29 -12.90 -6.97
N ILE A 309 34.62 -12.82 -8.13
CA ILE A 309 35.19 -13.23 -9.42
C ILE A 309 36.45 -12.40 -9.75
N PHE A 310 36.39 -11.08 -9.56
CA PHE A 310 37.49 -10.18 -9.88
C PHE A 310 38.70 -10.36 -8.94
N GLN A 311 38.48 -10.44 -7.63
CA GLN A 311 39.54 -10.69 -6.65
C GLN A 311 40.18 -12.08 -6.83
N THR A 312 39.40 -13.09 -7.23
CA THR A 312 39.94 -14.43 -7.55
C THR A 312 40.94 -14.37 -8.70
N ALA A 313 40.66 -13.61 -9.76
CA ALA A 313 41.57 -13.42 -10.88
C ALA A 313 42.87 -12.71 -10.47
N ILE A 314 42.79 -11.71 -9.58
CA ILE A 314 43.97 -11.02 -9.02
C ILE A 314 44.83 -12.00 -8.20
N GLY A 315 44.21 -12.80 -7.32
CA GLY A 315 44.92 -13.75 -6.46
C GLY A 315 45.63 -14.87 -7.23
N HIS A 316 44.99 -15.41 -8.27
CA HIS A 316 45.61 -16.43 -9.13
C HIS A 316 46.81 -15.88 -9.91
N ALA A 317 46.68 -14.67 -10.48
CA ALA A 317 47.78 -13.98 -11.14
C ALA A 317 48.96 -13.68 -10.18
N GLN A 318 48.70 -13.26 -8.94
CA GLN A 318 49.73 -13.02 -7.92
C GLN A 318 50.47 -14.32 -7.54
N GLY A 319 49.74 -15.44 -7.37
CA GLY A 319 50.34 -16.73 -7.03
C GLY A 319 51.34 -17.23 -8.08
N ILE A 320 51.13 -16.93 -9.36
CA ILE A 320 52.06 -17.25 -10.45
C ILE A 320 53.35 -16.40 -10.35
N VAL A 321 53.25 -15.14 -9.94
CA VAL A 321 54.43 -14.27 -9.72
C VAL A 321 55.24 -14.75 -8.50
N ASP A 322 54.56 -15.01 -7.38
CA ASP A 322 55.18 -15.41 -6.11
C ASP A 322 55.85 -16.79 -6.20
N GLY A 323 55.33 -17.66 -7.07
CA GLY A 323 55.88 -19.00 -7.33
C GLY A 323 57.26 -19.03 -7.98
N LYS A 324 57.83 -17.88 -8.39
CA LYS A 324 59.15 -17.74 -9.04
C LYS A 324 59.32 -18.72 -10.21
N PRO A 325 58.58 -18.52 -11.33
CA PRO A 325 58.56 -19.44 -12.44
C PRO A 325 59.96 -19.72 -13.02
N VAL A 326 60.08 -20.85 -13.70
CA VAL A 326 61.33 -21.34 -14.30
C VAL A 326 61.20 -21.43 -15.82
N LYS A 327 62.33 -21.55 -16.51
CA LYS A 327 62.41 -21.48 -17.98
C LYS A 327 61.51 -22.53 -18.65
N GLY A 328 60.69 -22.11 -19.62
CA GLY A 328 59.68 -22.93 -20.29
C GLY A 328 58.25 -22.76 -19.77
N GLN A 329 57.94 -21.64 -19.09
CA GLN A 329 56.61 -21.32 -18.55
C GLN A 329 55.98 -20.04 -19.14
N GLU A 330 56.57 -19.47 -20.19
CA GLU A 330 56.31 -18.12 -20.68
C GLU A 330 54.89 -17.94 -21.25
N GLU A 331 54.43 -18.86 -22.11
CA GLU A 331 53.07 -18.80 -22.69
C GLU A 331 51.95 -18.95 -21.64
N ALA A 332 52.21 -19.63 -20.51
CA ALA A 332 51.24 -19.73 -19.42
C ALA A 332 51.04 -18.38 -18.70
N ILE A 333 52.13 -17.61 -18.51
CA ILE A 333 52.12 -16.28 -17.90
C ILE A 333 51.37 -15.27 -18.79
N LYS A 334 51.58 -15.35 -20.10
CA LYS A 334 50.89 -14.54 -21.11
C LYS A 334 49.39 -14.85 -21.20
N ALA A 335 49.02 -16.13 -21.17
CA ALA A 335 47.62 -16.54 -21.11
C ALA A 335 46.92 -15.99 -19.85
N GLU A 336 47.60 -15.96 -18.72
CA GLU A 336 47.06 -15.41 -17.47
C GLU A 336 46.85 -13.89 -17.53
N THR A 337 47.80 -13.16 -18.12
CA THR A 337 47.71 -11.70 -18.30
C THR A 337 46.43 -11.30 -19.06
N ASN A 338 46.06 -12.07 -20.08
CA ASN A 338 44.83 -11.85 -20.86
C ASN A 338 43.55 -12.14 -20.07
N LYS A 339 43.54 -13.16 -19.20
CA LYS A 339 42.38 -13.44 -18.33
C LYS A 339 42.14 -12.30 -17.35
N LEU A 340 43.21 -11.77 -16.75
CA LEU A 340 43.10 -10.66 -15.79
C LEU A 340 42.59 -9.39 -16.47
N ASP A 341 43.03 -9.08 -17.70
CA ASP A 341 42.52 -7.94 -18.47
C ASP A 341 41.02 -8.08 -18.82
N ALA A 342 40.56 -9.28 -19.16
CA ALA A 342 39.15 -9.58 -19.36
C ALA A 342 38.34 -9.41 -18.06
N ALA A 343 38.88 -9.85 -16.92
CA ALA A 343 38.24 -9.70 -15.61
C ALA A 343 38.08 -8.22 -15.20
N ILE A 344 39.09 -7.36 -15.46
CA ILE A 344 38.99 -5.91 -15.21
C ILE A 344 37.82 -5.30 -16.01
N LYS A 345 37.71 -5.64 -17.31
CA LYS A 345 36.64 -5.13 -18.19
C LYS A 345 35.25 -5.61 -17.77
N ALA A 346 35.12 -6.89 -17.41
CA ALA A 346 33.86 -7.45 -16.95
C ALA A 346 33.41 -6.83 -15.61
N PHE A 347 34.35 -6.62 -14.68
CA PHE A 347 34.06 -6.03 -13.38
C PHE A 347 33.62 -4.56 -13.50
N THR A 348 34.41 -3.74 -14.21
CA THR A 348 34.13 -2.30 -14.39
C THR A 348 32.83 -2.02 -15.12
N GLY A 349 32.48 -2.84 -16.13
CA GLY A 349 31.25 -2.71 -16.91
C GLY A 349 29.98 -3.30 -16.28
N SER A 350 30.04 -3.88 -15.06
CA SER A 350 28.90 -4.54 -14.44
C SER A 350 27.95 -3.60 -13.68
N ASP A 351 26.70 -4.02 -13.46
CA ASP A 351 25.70 -3.23 -12.72
C ASP A 351 25.98 -3.14 -11.21
N ASN A 352 25.39 -2.12 -10.57
CA ASN A 352 25.36 -1.98 -9.12
C ASN A 352 24.25 -2.84 -8.48
N ALA A 353 24.42 -3.22 -7.22
CA ALA A 353 23.37 -3.85 -6.42
C ALA A 353 22.22 -2.87 -6.09
N LYS A 354 21.04 -3.40 -5.79
CA LYS A 354 19.81 -2.63 -5.51
C LYS A 354 19.50 -2.51 -4.01
N ALA A 355 18.86 -1.42 -3.60
CA ALA A 355 18.38 -1.21 -2.24
C ALA A 355 17.13 -2.06 -1.93
N ASN A 356 17.07 -2.64 -0.73
CA ASN A 356 15.87 -3.29 -0.19
C ASN A 356 14.80 -2.24 0.13
N ILE A 357 13.60 -2.41 -0.45
CA ILE A 357 12.45 -1.49 -0.35
C ILE A 357 11.24 -2.09 0.40
N ASP A 358 11.33 -3.31 0.92
CA ASP A 358 10.16 -4.08 1.35
C ASP A 358 9.49 -3.46 2.59
N MET A 359 10.29 -2.94 3.52
CA MET A 359 9.79 -2.23 4.71
C MET A 359 9.08 -0.92 4.35
N LEU A 360 9.57 -0.19 3.34
CA LEU A 360 8.94 1.03 2.85
C LEU A 360 7.58 0.72 2.21
N LYS A 361 7.50 -0.33 1.38
CA LYS A 361 6.24 -0.82 0.81
C LYS A 361 5.27 -1.28 1.89
N ALA A 362 5.71 -2.08 2.86
CA ALA A 362 4.88 -2.54 3.98
C ALA A 362 4.29 -1.37 4.78
N ASN A 363 5.10 -0.35 5.09
CA ASN A 363 4.65 0.84 5.83
C ASN A 363 3.64 1.67 5.03
N ILE A 364 3.83 1.83 3.71
CA ILE A 364 2.88 2.51 2.82
C ILE A 364 1.56 1.72 2.73
N THR A 365 1.62 0.39 2.58
CA THR A 365 0.42 -0.47 2.53
C THR A 365 -0.36 -0.42 3.84
N ALA A 366 0.33 -0.52 4.98
CA ALA A 366 -0.28 -0.39 6.30
C ALA A 366 -0.92 0.99 6.51
N ALA A 367 -0.22 2.07 6.10
CA ALA A 367 -0.71 3.44 6.19
C ALA A 367 -2.01 3.65 5.39
N LYS A 368 -2.04 3.18 4.13
CA LYS A 368 -3.22 3.24 3.25
C LYS A 368 -4.44 2.44 3.76
N ALA A 369 -4.24 1.50 4.67
CA ALA A 369 -5.31 0.69 5.25
C ALA A 369 -5.97 1.32 6.50
N ILE A 370 -5.46 2.45 7.00
CA ILE A 370 -6.00 3.11 8.20
C ILE A 370 -7.23 3.94 7.84
N LYS A 371 -8.33 3.75 8.57
CA LYS A 371 -9.54 4.57 8.45
C LYS A 371 -9.30 5.96 9.02
N ASP A 372 -9.76 6.97 8.30
CA ASP A 372 -9.54 8.39 8.56
C ASP A 372 -10.80 9.16 9.03
N THR A 373 -11.97 8.51 9.04
CA THR A 373 -13.30 9.12 9.16
C THR A 373 -13.49 10.12 10.31
N ASN A 374 -12.77 9.92 11.42
CA ASN A 374 -12.89 10.72 12.63
C ASN A 374 -11.77 11.76 12.80
N LYS A 375 -10.75 11.78 11.92
CA LYS A 375 -9.63 12.71 12.04
C LYS A 375 -9.93 14.06 11.36
N THR A 376 -9.25 15.12 11.80
CA THR A 376 -9.40 16.45 11.19
C THR A 376 -8.85 16.47 9.76
N PRO A 377 -9.44 17.25 8.82
CA PRO A 377 -8.97 17.31 7.43
C PRO A 377 -7.49 17.70 7.29
N LYS A 378 -6.97 18.51 8.23
CA LYS A 378 -5.55 18.86 8.32
C LYS A 378 -4.67 17.64 8.61
N ALA A 379 -5.06 16.79 9.56
CA ALA A 379 -4.33 15.57 9.87
C ALA A 379 -4.36 14.58 8.69
N ILE A 380 -5.53 14.41 8.05
CA ILE A 380 -5.70 13.55 6.86
C ILE A 380 -4.78 14.04 5.73
N LYS A 381 -4.76 15.34 5.44
CA LYS A 381 -3.88 15.91 4.42
C LYS A 381 -2.41 15.66 4.73
N THR A 382 -1.96 15.94 5.97
CA THR A 382 -0.56 15.74 6.37
C THR A 382 -0.14 14.26 6.26
N PHE A 383 -1.04 13.32 6.56
CA PHE A 383 -0.78 11.89 6.43
C PHE A 383 -0.68 11.46 4.96
N ASN A 384 -1.60 11.92 4.10
CA ASN A 384 -1.57 11.65 2.66
C ASN A 384 -0.36 12.29 1.96
N ASP A 385 0.05 13.49 2.36
CA ASP A 385 1.29 14.13 1.88
C ASP A 385 2.52 13.26 2.21
N ALA A 386 2.54 12.62 3.39
CA ALA A 386 3.62 11.72 3.80
C ALA A 386 3.61 10.39 3.04
N ILE A 387 2.43 9.83 2.73
CA ILE A 387 2.28 8.66 1.84
C ILE A 387 2.86 8.99 0.46
N ALA A 388 2.46 10.10 -0.15
CA ALA A 388 2.97 10.52 -1.46
C ALA A 388 4.49 10.77 -1.46
N ALA A 389 5.05 11.31 -0.37
CA ALA A 389 6.49 11.50 -0.22
C ALA A 389 7.24 10.16 -0.11
N ALA A 390 6.68 9.18 0.61
CA ALA A 390 7.22 7.84 0.74
C ALA A 390 7.19 7.07 -0.59
N GLU A 391 6.09 7.18 -1.34
CA GLU A 391 5.96 6.60 -2.69
C GLU A 391 6.95 7.20 -3.68
N LYS A 392 7.23 8.50 -3.60
CA LYS A 392 8.23 9.16 -4.47
C LYS A 392 9.64 8.55 -4.34
N VAL A 393 10.01 8.03 -3.18
CA VAL A 393 11.31 7.36 -2.94
C VAL A 393 11.37 5.95 -3.55
N LEU A 394 10.22 5.35 -3.88
CA LEU A 394 10.13 4.12 -4.66
C LEU A 394 10.25 4.35 -6.18
N GLY A 395 10.19 5.61 -6.64
CA GLY A 395 10.10 5.98 -8.05
C GLY A 395 8.64 6.02 -8.56
N SER A 396 8.41 6.68 -9.70
CA SER A 396 7.08 6.68 -10.34
C SER A 396 6.85 5.41 -11.16
N GLU A 397 5.61 4.89 -11.18
CA GLU A 397 5.24 3.71 -11.98
C GLU A 397 5.54 3.85 -13.48
N THR A 398 5.65 5.08 -13.98
CA THR A 398 6.01 5.41 -15.36
C THR A 398 7.51 5.27 -15.68
N GLU A 399 8.41 5.19 -14.70
CA GLU A 399 9.81 4.82 -14.91
C GLU A 399 10.02 3.33 -14.61
N VAL A 400 9.77 2.50 -15.64
CA VAL A 400 9.92 1.04 -15.58
C VAL A 400 11.30 0.65 -15.04
N ASN A 401 11.31 -0.03 -13.89
CA ASN A 401 12.46 -0.72 -13.26
C ASN A 401 13.56 0.14 -12.59
N LYS A 402 13.31 1.38 -12.15
CA LYS A 402 14.22 2.06 -11.19
C LYS A 402 13.89 1.79 -9.72
N GLN A 403 14.06 0.53 -9.31
CA GLN A 403 14.39 0.27 -7.91
C GLN A 403 15.71 1.00 -7.59
N PRO A 404 15.81 1.77 -6.49
CA PRO A 404 17.03 2.50 -6.17
C PRO A 404 18.24 1.56 -6.07
N ASP A 405 19.41 2.02 -6.48
CA ASP A 405 20.67 1.33 -6.23
C ASP A 405 20.96 1.31 -4.71
N ILE A 406 21.83 0.40 -4.25
CA ILE A 406 22.10 0.19 -2.81
C ILE A 406 22.75 1.41 -2.13
N ASP A 407 23.34 2.35 -2.88
CA ASP A 407 23.78 3.66 -2.38
C ASP A 407 22.61 4.48 -1.81
N LYS A 408 21.40 4.27 -2.34
CA LYS A 408 20.16 4.89 -1.88
C LYS A 408 19.48 4.16 -0.72
N GLN A 409 20.07 3.11 -0.16
CA GLN A 409 19.48 2.38 0.98
C GLN A 409 19.21 3.29 2.20
N VAL A 410 20.04 4.31 2.43
CA VAL A 410 19.83 5.30 3.50
C VAL A 410 18.59 6.17 3.24
N GLU A 411 18.34 6.54 1.98
CA GLU A 411 17.17 7.31 1.56
C GLU A 411 15.88 6.47 1.71
N VAL A 412 15.92 5.21 1.27
CA VAL A 412 14.83 4.24 1.43
C VAL A 412 14.51 3.96 2.90
N ASN A 413 15.53 3.73 3.74
CA ASN A 413 15.34 3.50 5.18
C ASN A 413 14.80 4.75 5.89
N THR A 414 15.25 5.94 5.48
CA THR A 414 14.74 7.21 6.01
C THR A 414 13.26 7.40 5.66
N ALA A 415 12.88 7.11 4.42
CA ALA A 415 11.49 7.16 3.98
C ALA A 415 10.61 6.13 4.72
N ALA A 416 11.10 4.90 4.95
CA ALA A 416 10.37 3.87 5.69
C ALA A 416 10.09 4.32 7.13
N ASN A 417 11.10 4.87 7.80
CA ASN A 417 10.97 5.41 9.16
C ASN A 417 10.07 6.66 9.21
N ALA A 418 10.14 7.54 8.21
CA ALA A 418 9.27 8.71 8.10
C ALA A 418 7.80 8.31 7.91
N MET A 419 7.51 7.32 7.05
CA MET A 419 6.17 6.78 6.84
C MET A 419 5.62 6.11 8.11
N TRP A 420 6.45 5.35 8.83
CA TRP A 420 6.09 4.79 10.13
C TRP A 420 5.78 5.89 11.16
N LYS A 421 6.62 6.94 11.26
CA LYS A 421 6.37 8.05 12.18
C LYS A 421 5.07 8.79 11.83
N ALA A 422 4.85 9.12 10.56
CA ALA A 422 3.63 9.80 10.11
C ALA A 422 2.37 8.95 10.39
N THR A 423 2.49 7.62 10.34
CA THR A 423 1.42 6.68 10.73
C THR A 423 1.09 6.80 12.22
N VAL A 424 2.10 6.79 13.09
CA VAL A 424 1.91 6.96 14.54
C VAL A 424 1.35 8.34 14.87
N ASP A 425 1.90 9.40 14.27
CA ASP A 425 1.44 10.79 14.44
C ASP A 425 -0.03 10.95 14.00
N PHE A 426 -0.44 10.31 12.89
CA PHE A 426 -1.82 10.35 12.39
C PHE A 426 -2.79 9.63 13.33
N LEU A 427 -2.44 8.42 13.80
CA LEU A 427 -3.26 7.69 14.77
C LEU A 427 -3.44 8.47 16.07
N SER A 428 -2.37 9.13 16.55
CA SER A 428 -2.35 9.99 17.74
C SER A 428 -2.92 11.40 17.52
N SER A 429 -3.31 11.77 16.29
CA SER A 429 -3.82 13.11 16.00
C SER A 429 -5.23 13.33 16.56
N VAL A 430 -5.56 14.60 16.81
CA VAL A 430 -6.87 15.01 17.31
C VAL A 430 -8.00 14.58 16.37
N GLU A 431 -9.06 14.06 16.98
CA GLU A 431 -10.29 13.72 16.27
C GLU A 431 -11.15 14.98 16.08
N ARG A 432 -12.13 14.90 15.18
CA ARG A 432 -13.13 15.95 14.99
C ARG A 432 -13.99 16.06 16.25
N THR A 433 -14.33 17.28 16.63
CA THR A 433 -15.25 17.55 17.73
C THR A 433 -16.68 17.30 17.26
N ASP A 434 -17.45 16.47 17.95
CA ASP A 434 -18.89 16.36 17.68
C ASP A 434 -19.55 17.74 17.87
N ILE A 435 -20.18 18.25 16.80
CA ILE A 435 -20.86 19.56 16.73
C ILE A 435 -21.80 19.83 17.91
N ARG A 436 -22.34 18.78 18.54
CA ARG A 436 -23.26 18.86 19.69
C ARG A 436 -22.60 19.38 20.97
N HIS A 437 -21.26 19.42 21.04
CA HIS A 437 -20.54 20.07 22.16
C HIS A 437 -20.61 21.59 22.08
N GLU A 438 -20.64 22.17 20.87
CA GLU A 438 -20.79 23.62 20.66
C GLU A 438 -22.26 24.03 20.63
N ILE A 439 -23.08 23.27 19.89
CA ILE A 439 -24.49 23.54 19.67
C ILE A 439 -25.32 22.30 20.01
N ALA A 440 -25.78 22.26 21.27
CA ALA A 440 -26.60 21.16 21.78
C ALA A 440 -27.84 20.91 20.90
N ASN A 441 -28.24 19.65 20.77
CA ASN A 441 -29.33 19.27 19.88
C ASN A 441 -30.68 19.87 20.32
N ASN A 442 -31.41 20.48 19.38
CA ASN A 442 -32.63 21.27 19.57
C ASN A 442 -32.44 22.67 20.19
N THR A 443 -31.22 23.23 20.18
CA THR A 443 -30.98 24.60 20.68
C THR A 443 -31.83 25.63 19.92
N LEU A 444 -32.40 26.61 20.64
CA LEU A 444 -33.22 27.69 20.09
C LEU A 444 -32.37 28.93 19.86
N LEU A 445 -32.40 29.51 18.66
CA LEU A 445 -31.72 30.79 18.36
C LEU A 445 -32.23 31.93 19.25
N SER A 446 -31.35 32.86 19.62
CA SER A 446 -31.64 33.89 20.63
C SER A 446 -32.64 34.97 20.17
N ALA A 447 -32.84 35.12 18.86
CA ALA A 447 -33.71 36.15 18.27
C ALA A 447 -34.63 35.57 17.18
N PRO A 448 -35.84 36.16 16.99
CA PRO A 448 -36.73 35.80 15.89
C PRO A 448 -36.18 36.26 14.54
N LEU A 449 -36.20 35.37 13.55
CA LEU A 449 -35.70 35.64 12.20
C LEU A 449 -36.75 36.32 11.32
N GLU A 450 -36.31 37.05 10.30
CA GLU A 450 -37.23 37.77 9.38
C GLU A 450 -37.82 36.86 8.30
N ASN A 451 -37.11 35.78 7.96
CA ASN A 451 -37.45 34.81 6.93
C ASN A 451 -36.73 33.47 7.22
N ILE A 452 -36.83 32.53 6.29
CA ILE A 452 -36.20 31.20 6.35
C ILE A 452 -34.93 31.07 5.47
N GLU A 453 -34.41 32.18 4.94
CA GLU A 453 -33.25 32.18 4.05
C GLU A 453 -31.98 31.76 4.80
N GLU A 454 -31.13 30.96 4.14
CA GLU A 454 -29.89 30.46 4.72
C GLU A 454 -29.01 31.59 5.26
N ALA A 455 -28.90 32.70 4.51
CA ALA A 455 -28.12 33.87 4.92
C ALA A 455 -28.62 34.51 6.23
N THR A 456 -29.94 34.54 6.46
CA THR A 456 -30.54 35.09 7.68
C THR A 456 -30.35 34.14 8.87
N ILE A 457 -30.47 32.83 8.64
CA ILE A 457 -30.21 31.80 9.65
C ILE A 457 -28.71 31.82 10.05
N LYS A 458 -27.82 31.88 9.07
CA LYS A 458 -26.37 31.95 9.25
C LYS A 458 -25.93 33.18 10.05
N ALA A 459 -26.41 34.36 9.69
CA ALA A 459 -26.07 35.60 10.40
C ALA A 459 -26.48 35.58 11.88
N GLN A 460 -27.57 34.88 12.23
CA GLN A 460 -27.98 34.69 13.61
C GLN A 460 -27.17 33.59 14.32
N LEU A 461 -26.81 32.50 13.64
CA LEU A 461 -25.90 31.48 14.16
C LEU A 461 -24.51 32.05 14.50
N GLU A 462 -23.92 32.85 13.61
CA GLU A 462 -22.62 33.51 13.84
C GLU A 462 -22.65 34.52 15.00
N LYS A 463 -23.84 35.08 15.30
CA LYS A 463 -24.05 35.98 16.45
C LYS A 463 -24.17 35.22 17.78
N ASP A 464 -24.86 34.08 17.77
CA ASP A 464 -25.09 33.25 18.95
C ASP A 464 -23.88 32.35 19.29
N PHE A 465 -23.13 31.91 18.26
CA PHE A 465 -22.01 30.96 18.35
C PHE A 465 -20.76 31.49 17.65
N LYS A 466 -20.17 32.57 18.18
CA LYS A 466 -19.11 33.36 17.53
C LYS A 466 -17.83 32.59 17.14
N GLU A 467 -17.53 31.48 17.81
CA GLU A 467 -16.34 30.66 17.53
C GLU A 467 -16.64 29.49 16.58
N PHE A 468 -17.92 29.28 16.24
CA PHE A 468 -18.38 28.16 15.42
C PHE A 468 -18.49 28.56 13.94
N ALA A 469 -17.49 28.17 13.14
CA ALA A 469 -17.32 28.64 11.76
C ALA A 469 -17.41 27.56 10.66
N SER A 470 -17.39 26.26 11.00
CA SER A 470 -17.30 25.15 10.01
C SER A 470 -18.52 24.23 10.07
N TYR A 471 -19.54 24.59 9.28
CA TYR A 471 -20.77 23.82 9.13
C TYR A 471 -21.44 24.10 7.78
N THR A 472 -22.40 23.25 7.42
CA THR A 472 -23.42 23.54 6.39
C THR A 472 -24.81 23.58 7.01
N ILE A 473 -25.70 24.38 6.42
CA ILE A 473 -27.09 24.55 6.87
C ILE A 473 -27.99 23.75 5.92
N GLY A 474 -28.78 22.82 6.45
CA GLY A 474 -29.82 22.13 5.71
C GLY A 474 -31.08 23.00 5.52
N ASN A 475 -32.03 22.53 4.71
CA ASN A 475 -33.28 23.25 4.48
C ASN A 475 -34.04 23.54 5.78
N ALA A 476 -34.67 24.71 5.86
CA ALA A 476 -35.57 25.06 6.95
C ALA A 476 -36.87 24.24 6.86
N GLU A 477 -37.14 23.41 7.87
CA GLU A 477 -38.34 22.58 7.96
C GLU A 477 -39.20 22.94 9.18
N GLN A 478 -40.49 22.61 9.11
CA GLN A 478 -41.36 22.45 10.28
C GLN A 478 -41.77 20.97 10.35
N THR A 479 -41.65 20.35 11.53
CA THR A 479 -42.08 18.95 11.68
C THR A 479 -43.58 18.83 11.45
N THR A 480 -44.32 19.81 11.98
CA THR A 480 -45.78 19.92 11.97
C THR A 480 -46.18 21.39 11.92
N LYS A 481 -47.25 21.77 11.19
CA LYS A 481 -47.75 23.16 11.14
C LYS A 481 -48.05 23.67 12.56
N GLY A 482 -47.36 24.74 12.98
CA GLY A 482 -47.44 25.33 14.32
C GLY A 482 -46.16 25.16 15.15
N GLU A 483 -45.32 24.17 14.85
CA GLU A 483 -44.02 24.00 15.51
C GLU A 483 -42.98 25.05 15.06
N LYS A 484 -42.01 25.32 15.94
CA LYS A 484 -40.82 26.11 15.61
C LYS A 484 -40.15 25.57 14.35
N TYR A 485 -39.69 26.47 13.49
CA TYR A 485 -38.85 26.10 12.36
C TYR A 485 -37.54 25.50 12.87
N HIS A 486 -36.94 24.61 12.09
CA HIS A 486 -35.64 24.06 12.40
C HIS A 486 -34.80 23.84 11.14
N VAL A 487 -33.48 23.86 11.34
CA VAL A 487 -32.48 23.42 10.36
C VAL A 487 -31.63 22.32 10.97
N VAL A 488 -31.17 21.40 10.14
CA VAL A 488 -30.08 20.48 10.48
C VAL A 488 -28.77 21.19 10.13
N LEU A 489 -27.89 21.34 11.10
CA LEU A 489 -26.51 21.76 10.87
C LEU A 489 -25.64 20.51 10.76
N THR A 490 -24.79 20.45 9.74
CA THR A 490 -23.80 19.36 9.58
C THR A 490 -22.40 19.91 9.82
N GLY A 491 -21.65 19.29 10.73
CA GLY A 491 -20.29 19.68 11.05
C GLY A 491 -19.34 19.48 9.87
N THR A 492 -18.56 20.50 9.52
CA THR A 492 -17.50 20.43 8.52
C THR A 492 -16.16 20.83 9.14
N GLY A 493 -15.06 20.68 8.40
CA GLY A 493 -13.73 20.99 8.93
C GLY A 493 -13.42 20.13 10.16
N ASP A 494 -13.15 20.80 11.27
CA ASP A 494 -12.79 20.17 12.55
C ASP A 494 -14.00 19.63 13.33
N TYR A 495 -15.24 19.83 12.88
CA TYR A 495 -16.46 19.33 13.53
C TYR A 495 -17.06 18.11 12.83
N SER A 496 -17.58 17.12 13.57
CA SER A 496 -18.32 15.96 13.06
C SER A 496 -19.83 16.05 13.35
N ASP A 497 -20.58 15.05 12.87
CA ASP A 497 -22.00 14.82 13.17
C ASP A 497 -22.96 15.94 12.72
N THR A 498 -24.22 15.81 13.13
CA THR A 498 -25.30 16.77 12.86
C THR A 498 -26.00 17.18 14.14
N THR A 499 -26.43 18.44 14.22
CA THR A 499 -27.29 18.95 15.30
C THR A 499 -28.51 19.67 14.72
N ILE A 500 -29.62 19.70 15.46
CA ILE A 500 -30.82 20.45 15.06
C ILE A 500 -30.84 21.79 15.79
N VAL A 501 -30.99 22.89 15.05
CA VAL A 501 -31.22 24.22 15.61
C VAL A 501 -32.64 24.67 15.28
N LYS A 502 -33.35 25.17 16.29
CA LYS A 502 -34.72 25.68 16.20
C LYS A 502 -34.74 27.20 16.17
N PHE A 503 -35.75 27.78 15.53
CA PHE A 503 -36.00 29.22 15.52
C PHE A 503 -37.49 29.53 15.33
N VAL A 504 -37.84 30.77 15.63
CA VAL A 504 -39.16 31.36 15.37
C VAL A 504 -39.00 32.51 14.39
N LEU A 505 -40.03 32.77 13.61
CA LEU A 505 -40.06 33.90 12.68
C LEU A 505 -40.70 35.13 13.34
N LYS A 506 -40.38 36.33 12.87
CA LYS A 506 -41.20 37.51 13.17
C LYS A 506 -42.58 37.29 12.54
N ILE A 507 -43.64 37.67 13.25
CA ILE A 507 -45.02 37.53 12.77
C ILE A 507 -45.26 38.33 11.46
N ASP A 508 -44.45 39.35 11.19
CA ASP A 508 -44.38 40.05 9.90
C ASP A 508 -44.20 39.11 8.68
N TYR A 509 -43.55 37.95 8.85
CA TYR A 509 -43.36 36.96 7.78
C TYR A 509 -44.69 36.44 7.20
N ILE A 510 -45.76 36.38 8.00
CA ILE A 510 -47.11 35.98 7.57
C ILE A 510 -48.06 37.17 7.40
N LYS A 511 -47.55 38.41 7.42
CA LYS A 511 -48.37 39.64 7.36
C LYS A 511 -49.34 39.66 6.17
N ASP A 512 -48.88 39.28 4.97
CA ASP A 512 -49.71 39.31 3.77
C ASP A 512 -50.80 38.22 3.81
N GLN A 513 -50.49 37.05 4.39
CA GLN A 513 -51.45 35.96 4.58
C GLN A 513 -52.53 36.36 5.58
N LEU A 514 -52.14 36.94 6.72
CA LEU A 514 -53.06 37.48 7.72
C LEU A 514 -53.88 38.65 7.15
N THR A 515 -53.26 39.55 6.39
CA THR A 515 -53.94 40.68 5.74
C THR A 515 -54.96 40.20 4.72
N LYS A 516 -54.66 39.14 3.97
CA LYS A 516 -55.61 38.49 3.07
C LYS A 516 -56.79 37.92 3.86
N ILE A 517 -56.57 37.11 4.90
CA ILE A 517 -57.64 36.52 5.72
C ILE A 517 -58.55 37.59 6.32
N VAL A 518 -57.97 38.66 6.90
CA VAL A 518 -58.73 39.77 7.49
C VAL A 518 -59.59 40.49 6.46
N ASN A 519 -59.17 40.60 5.19
CA ASN A 519 -59.88 41.30 4.13
C ASN A 519 -60.66 40.39 3.16
N ASP A 520 -60.64 39.07 3.35
CA ASP A 520 -61.39 38.10 2.53
C ASP A 520 -62.90 38.23 2.74
N LYS A 521 -63.30 38.65 3.95
CA LYS A 521 -64.67 38.95 4.35
C LYS A 521 -64.98 40.44 4.11
N LYS A 522 -65.70 40.71 3.02
CA LYS A 522 -65.89 42.06 2.45
C LYS A 522 -67.19 42.76 2.83
N ASP A 523 -68.21 41.97 3.17
CA ASP A 523 -69.61 42.36 3.38
C ASP A 523 -70.00 42.44 4.88
N GLN A 524 -69.22 41.81 5.76
CA GLN A 524 -69.49 41.77 7.19
C GLN A 524 -68.19 41.92 8.00
N LEU A 525 -68.25 42.69 9.09
CA LEU A 525 -67.18 42.78 10.06
C LEU A 525 -66.88 41.41 10.71
N TRP A 526 -65.60 41.15 10.97
CA TRP A 526 -65.17 40.02 11.80
C TRP A 526 -65.54 40.24 13.28
N THR A 527 -65.86 39.15 13.98
CA THR A 527 -65.68 39.07 15.44
C THR A 527 -64.31 38.49 15.75
N VAL A 528 -63.81 38.69 16.98
CA VAL A 528 -62.54 38.10 17.43
C VAL A 528 -62.55 36.57 17.31
N SER A 529 -63.67 35.93 17.65
CA SER A 529 -63.81 34.46 17.58
C SER A 529 -63.79 33.96 16.13
N ASP A 530 -64.52 34.63 15.24
CA ASP A 530 -64.61 34.23 13.82
C ASP A 530 -63.26 34.40 13.10
N LEU A 531 -62.54 35.49 13.38
CA LEU A 531 -61.22 35.73 12.79
C LEU A 531 -60.17 34.74 13.32
N GLN A 532 -60.22 34.40 14.61
CA GLN A 532 -59.36 33.34 15.16
C GLN A 532 -59.65 31.99 14.49
N ALA A 533 -60.93 31.64 14.28
CA ALA A 533 -61.29 30.42 13.54
C ALA A 533 -60.76 30.44 12.10
N ALA A 534 -60.92 31.54 11.36
CA ALA A 534 -60.41 31.66 9.99
C ALA A 534 -58.87 31.56 9.89
N ILE A 535 -58.13 32.10 10.86
CA ILE A 535 -56.67 31.95 10.98
C ILE A 535 -56.28 30.50 11.27
N ASN A 536 -57.08 29.80 12.10
CA ASN A 536 -56.86 28.39 12.40
C ASN A 536 -57.15 27.50 11.17
N ASP A 537 -58.22 27.77 10.44
CA ASP A 537 -58.64 27.02 9.24
C ASP A 537 -57.67 27.21 8.06
N ALA A 538 -57.09 28.42 7.91
CA ALA A 538 -55.96 28.65 7.01
C ALA A 538 -54.69 27.87 7.42
N GLY A 539 -54.66 27.31 8.63
CA GLY A 539 -53.56 26.55 9.19
C GLY A 539 -52.35 27.41 9.56
N LEU A 540 -52.58 28.70 9.87
CA LEU A 540 -51.55 29.61 10.39
C LEU A 540 -51.41 29.48 11.92
N ASP A 541 -52.48 29.08 12.59
CA ASP A 541 -52.49 28.75 14.02
C ASP A 541 -53.16 27.38 14.24
N ARG A 542 -52.52 26.52 15.03
CA ARG A 542 -53.04 25.18 15.39
C ARG A 542 -52.97 24.88 16.89
N THR A 543 -52.35 25.77 17.66
CA THR A 543 -51.93 25.52 19.05
C THR A 543 -52.25 26.72 19.94
N ASN A 544 -53.16 27.61 19.53
CA ASN A 544 -53.36 28.93 20.13
C ASN A 544 -52.03 29.72 20.19
N GLY A 545 -51.22 29.56 19.13
CA GLY A 545 -49.94 30.20 18.92
C GLY A 545 -50.06 31.65 18.45
N LEU A 546 -51.24 32.04 17.95
CA LEU A 546 -51.63 33.41 17.67
C LEU A 546 -52.84 33.78 18.55
N ILE A 547 -52.94 35.05 18.91
CA ILE A 547 -54.02 35.58 19.74
C ILE A 547 -54.58 36.82 19.06
N VAL A 548 -55.83 36.73 18.59
CA VAL A 548 -56.57 37.88 18.04
C VAL A 548 -57.16 38.72 19.17
N LYS A 549 -57.01 40.05 19.08
CA LYS A 549 -57.74 41.03 19.91
C LYS A 549 -58.26 42.16 19.03
N GLU A 550 -59.50 42.58 19.25
CA GLU A 550 -60.03 43.80 18.65
C GLU A 550 -59.40 45.03 19.32
N MET A 551 -59.01 46.00 18.51
CA MET A 551 -58.45 47.28 18.94
C MET A 551 -59.47 48.39 18.66
N PRO A 552 -59.47 49.49 19.43
CA PRO A 552 -60.29 50.66 19.13
C PRO A 552 -60.09 51.13 17.68
N ASN A 553 -61.19 51.32 16.95
CA ASN A 553 -61.19 52.06 15.69
C ASN A 553 -61.31 53.56 16.05
N ASP A 554 -60.48 54.40 15.43
CA ASP A 554 -60.50 55.87 15.62
C ASP A 554 -61.65 56.56 14.87
N GLY A 555 -62.45 55.79 14.12
CA GLY A 555 -63.63 56.25 13.39
C GLY A 555 -63.32 56.78 11.99
N THR A 556 -62.07 56.69 11.52
CA THR A 556 -61.66 57.21 10.21
C THR A 556 -61.84 56.22 9.05
N VAL A 557 -62.11 54.94 9.34
CA VAL A 557 -62.27 53.87 8.34
C VAL A 557 -63.50 53.01 8.66
N GLU A 558 -64.32 52.73 7.64
CA GLU A 558 -65.39 51.71 7.72
C GLU A 558 -64.77 50.31 7.79
N GLY A 559 -64.58 49.82 9.02
CA GLY A 559 -63.84 48.59 9.28
C GLY A 559 -63.58 48.33 10.76
N LYS A 560 -62.70 47.37 11.04
CA LYS A 560 -62.21 47.03 12.38
C LYS A 560 -60.70 46.86 12.38
N ASN A 561 -60.06 47.20 13.50
CA ASN A 561 -58.63 46.98 13.72
C ASN A 561 -58.44 45.75 14.60
N PHE A 562 -57.62 44.80 14.15
CA PHE A 562 -57.25 43.61 14.91
C PHE A 562 -55.76 43.61 15.22
N ARG A 563 -55.43 43.43 16.50
CA ARG A 563 -54.09 43.09 16.95
C ARG A 563 -53.96 41.58 16.99
N ILE A 564 -53.07 41.03 16.19
CA ILE A 564 -52.73 39.60 16.17
C ILE A 564 -51.36 39.48 16.81
N SER A 565 -51.28 38.84 17.97
CA SER A 565 -50.05 38.67 18.73
C SER A 565 -49.63 37.21 18.76
N ALA A 566 -48.35 36.93 18.58
CA ALA A 566 -47.81 35.61 18.88
C ALA A 566 -47.93 35.33 20.40
N ASN A 567 -48.35 34.12 20.74
CA ASN A 567 -48.46 33.69 22.13
C ASN A 567 -47.06 33.61 22.76
N LYS A 568 -46.84 34.36 23.84
CA LYS A 568 -45.54 34.46 24.52
C LYS A 568 -45.18 33.22 25.35
N SER A 569 -46.11 32.30 25.57
CA SER A 569 -45.79 30.99 26.16
C SER A 569 -44.95 30.20 25.16
N PHE A 570 -43.68 29.97 25.51
CA PHE A 570 -42.58 29.63 24.61
C PHE A 570 -42.76 28.40 23.70
N ASP A 571 -43.75 27.54 23.94
CA ASP A 571 -43.93 26.28 23.20
C ASP A 571 -45.09 26.27 22.20
N TYR A 572 -45.89 27.35 22.13
CA TYR A 572 -47.14 27.35 21.35
C TYR A 572 -47.08 28.01 19.97
N SER A 573 -46.07 28.86 19.71
CA SER A 573 -45.99 29.63 18.46
C SER A 573 -44.68 29.40 17.71
N SER A 574 -44.80 29.30 16.38
CA SER A 574 -43.68 29.40 15.44
C SER A 574 -43.30 30.86 15.10
N PHE A 575 -44.07 31.82 15.63
CA PHE A 575 -43.92 33.25 15.39
C PHE A 575 -43.58 34.02 16.68
N SER A 576 -43.13 35.26 16.53
CA SER A 576 -42.85 36.20 17.62
C SER A 576 -43.25 37.63 17.23
N GLY A 577 -43.64 38.43 18.22
CA GLY A 577 -44.11 39.81 18.04
C GLY A 577 -45.62 39.94 17.88
N ASP A 578 -46.06 41.10 17.41
CA ASP A 578 -47.47 41.40 17.15
C ASP A 578 -47.66 42.31 15.94
N LEU A 579 -48.77 42.11 15.24
CA LEU A 579 -49.21 42.88 14.07
C LEU A 579 -50.52 43.58 14.38
N ILE A 580 -50.73 44.75 13.79
CA ILE A 580 -52.03 45.41 13.71
C ILE A 580 -52.47 45.41 12.25
N ILE A 581 -53.66 44.87 11.98
CA ILE A 581 -54.23 44.74 10.64
C ILE A 581 -55.65 45.31 10.67
N SER A 582 -55.95 46.19 9.72
CA SER A 582 -57.29 46.74 9.52
C SER A 582 -58.07 45.93 8.49
N GLN A 583 -59.28 45.51 8.85
CA GLN A 583 -60.29 45.06 7.88
C GLN A 583 -60.83 46.28 7.14
N LYS A 584 -60.91 46.18 5.81
CA LYS A 584 -61.61 47.12 4.93
C LYS A 584 -62.84 46.43 4.37
N LEU A 585 -64.00 47.07 4.46
CA LEU A 585 -65.20 46.64 3.74
C LEU A 585 -65.13 47.17 2.30
N GLU A 586 -65.64 46.40 1.34
CA GLU A 586 -65.92 46.92 -0.01
C GLU A 586 -67.35 47.51 -0.02
N LYS A 587 -67.51 48.65 -0.68
CA LYS A 587 -68.80 49.35 -0.85
C LYS A 587 -69.49 48.95 -2.14
#